data_AF-A0A1V9X578-F1
#
_entry.id   AF-A0A1V9X578-F1
#
_cell.length_a   1.000
_cell.length_b   1.000
_cell.length_c   1.000
_cell.angle_alpha   90.00
_cell.angle_beta   90.00
_cell.angle_gamma   90.00
#
_symmetry.space_group_name_H-M   'P 1'
#
loop_
_entity.id
_entity.type
_entity.pdbx_description
1 polymer ?
#
loop_
_entity_poly.entity_id
_entity_poly.type
_entity_poly.pdbx_seq_one_letter_code
_entity_poly.pdbx_strand_id
1 'polypeptide(L)'
;CTGVKEHDAGDIIKYHCPNCQIAHGPSKWKVRTNWHRHDYSDPLADDKKVQAGTHVFIQELKNRPFRSGLDVTTCLSASELTLAYLEKTSFMNPLLIADKEGLGLMLPPSDLSVGDVVDFIGPDYLVDVIDVLKQESIKMTLAEFADYYTSYNRTKVFNVVSLEFSDTRYEP
;
A
#
# COMPACT_ATOMS: atom_id res chain seq x y z
N CYS A 1 6.74 10.19 -22.55
CA CYS A 1 7.90 10.67 -23.35
C CYS A 1 9.11 11.11 -22.53
N THR A 2 8.98 11.40 -21.22
CA THR A 2 10.07 11.97 -20.39
C THR A 2 10.66 11.02 -19.35
N GLY A 3 10.04 9.84 -19.14
CA GLY A 3 10.46 8.86 -18.14
C GLY A 3 10.17 9.24 -16.68
N VAL A 4 9.51 10.38 -16.43
CA VAL A 4 9.14 10.82 -15.08
C VAL A 4 7.82 10.17 -14.69
N LYS A 5 7.81 9.46 -13.56
CA LYS A 5 6.59 8.87 -12.98
C LYS A 5 5.81 9.95 -12.23
N GLU A 6 4.48 9.81 -12.14
CA GLU A 6 3.60 10.77 -11.47
C GLU A 6 4.07 11.06 -10.02
N HIS A 7 4.41 10.01 -9.28
CA HIS A 7 4.88 10.13 -7.89
C HIS A 7 6.22 10.82 -7.72
N ASP A 8 7.05 10.90 -8.77
CA ASP A 8 8.34 11.57 -8.74
C ASP A 8 8.25 13.05 -9.08
N ALA A 9 7.17 13.49 -9.74
CA ALA A 9 7.03 14.86 -10.21
C ALA A 9 7.13 15.89 -9.07
N GLY A 10 6.50 15.61 -7.92
CA GLY A 10 6.54 16.50 -6.75
C GLY A 10 7.91 16.59 -6.05
N ASP A 11 8.84 15.71 -6.42
CA ASP A 11 10.19 15.62 -5.84
C ASP A 11 11.26 16.31 -6.70
N ILE A 12 10.91 16.72 -7.94
CA ILE A 12 11.84 17.38 -8.86
C ILE A 12 11.77 18.90 -8.64
N ILE A 13 12.86 19.50 -8.16
CA ILE A 13 13.02 20.96 -8.03
C ILE A 13 13.25 21.59 -9.40
N LYS A 14 14.12 20.97 -10.20
CA LYS A 14 14.44 21.44 -11.56
C LYS A 14 14.55 20.25 -12.49
N TYR A 15 13.60 20.15 -13.41
CA TYR A 15 13.62 19.12 -14.43
C TYR A 15 14.61 19.48 -15.54
N HIS A 16 15.49 18.53 -15.89
CA HIS A 16 16.27 18.57 -17.12
C HIS A 16 15.83 17.38 -18.00
N CYS A 17 15.31 17.67 -19.19
CA CYS A 17 14.96 16.63 -20.15
C CYS A 17 16.21 15.88 -20.66
N PRO A 18 16.06 14.68 -21.27
CA PRO A 18 17.20 13.87 -21.70
C PRO A 18 18.24 14.63 -22.53
N ASN A 19 17.80 15.52 -23.43
CA ASN A 19 18.70 16.33 -24.26
C ASN A 19 19.44 17.40 -23.43
N CYS A 20 18.75 18.09 -22.52
CA CYS A 20 19.33 19.12 -21.67
C CYS A 20 20.30 18.55 -20.63
N GLN A 21 20.15 17.28 -20.24
CA GLN A 21 21.04 16.64 -19.27
C GLN A 21 22.49 16.55 -19.74
N ILE A 22 22.71 16.49 -21.07
CA ILE A 22 24.05 16.44 -21.66
C ILE A 22 24.85 17.70 -21.33
N ALA A 23 24.22 18.87 -21.42
CA ALA A 23 24.87 20.16 -21.19
C ALA A 23 24.77 20.66 -19.74
N HIS A 24 23.70 20.30 -19.03
CA HIS A 24 23.37 20.90 -17.72
C HIS A 24 23.37 19.88 -16.56
N GLY A 25 23.69 18.61 -16.83
CA GLY A 25 23.64 17.53 -15.86
C GLY A 25 22.22 17.04 -15.53
N PRO A 26 22.07 16.09 -14.59
CA PRO A 26 20.78 15.49 -14.26
C PRO A 26 19.81 16.50 -13.63
N SER A 27 18.51 16.14 -13.61
CA SER A 27 17.47 16.86 -12.88
C SER A 27 17.88 17.07 -11.41
N LYS A 28 17.47 18.21 -10.83
CA LYS A 28 17.68 18.52 -9.41
C LYS A 28 16.47 18.07 -8.61
N TRP A 29 16.74 17.30 -7.56
CA TRP A 29 15.73 16.68 -6.71
C TRP A 29 15.72 17.34 -5.34
N LYS A 30 14.57 17.28 -4.68
CA LYS A 30 14.45 17.61 -3.26
C LYS A 30 15.41 16.74 -2.45
N VAL A 31 16.05 17.35 -1.46
CA VAL A 31 16.95 16.66 -0.53
C VAL A 31 16.17 16.39 0.75
N ARG A 32 16.32 15.19 1.29
CA ARG A 32 15.73 14.85 2.58
C ARG A 32 16.42 15.57 3.72
N THR A 33 15.65 16.40 4.42
CA THR A 33 16.07 17.14 5.62
C THR A 33 15.42 16.57 6.88
N ASN A 34 14.29 15.85 6.75
CA ASN A 34 13.57 15.28 7.89
C ASN A 34 12.91 13.92 7.59
N TRP A 35 12.41 13.26 8.64
CA TRP A 35 11.83 11.90 8.60
C TRP A 35 10.43 11.79 9.21
N HIS A 36 9.87 12.90 9.69
CA HIS A 36 8.61 12.96 10.44
C HIS A 36 7.52 13.80 9.79
N ARG A 37 7.82 14.44 8.64
CA ARG A 37 6.89 15.24 7.86
C ARG A 37 6.62 14.61 6.49
N HIS A 38 5.45 14.90 5.93
CA HIS A 38 5.08 14.52 4.57
C HIS A 38 5.96 15.22 3.53
N ASP A 39 6.23 16.51 3.73
CA ASP A 39 7.32 17.20 3.03
C ASP A 39 8.65 16.90 3.72
N TYR A 40 9.33 15.87 3.21
CA TYR A 40 10.62 15.45 3.73
C TYR A 40 11.76 16.47 3.49
N SER A 41 11.52 17.53 2.72
CA SER A 41 12.48 18.57 2.38
C SER A 41 12.25 19.89 3.13
N ASP A 42 11.20 19.95 3.96
CA ASP A 42 10.85 21.12 4.75
C ASP A 42 12.02 21.56 5.64
N PRO A 43 12.61 22.75 5.43
CA PRO A 43 13.75 23.22 6.20
C PRO A 43 13.35 23.73 7.60
N LEU A 44 12.05 23.88 7.86
CA LEU A 44 11.49 24.34 9.14
C LEU A 44 10.73 23.22 9.84
N ALA A 45 11.17 21.97 9.65
CA ALA A 45 10.48 20.79 10.17
C ALA A 45 10.70 20.55 11.67
N ASP A 46 11.76 21.10 12.26
CA ASP A 46 12.25 20.74 13.61
C ASP A 46 11.16 20.87 14.70
N ASP A 47 10.42 21.98 14.72
CA ASP A 47 9.39 22.24 15.72
C ASP A 47 8.00 21.67 15.34
N LYS A 48 7.88 21.00 14.19
CA LYS A 48 6.61 20.47 13.68
C LYS A 48 6.37 19.05 14.18
N LYS A 49 5.11 18.73 14.48
CA LYS A 49 4.69 17.40 14.97
C LYS A 49 4.97 16.28 13.96
N VAL A 50 5.10 15.05 14.45
CA VAL A 50 5.16 13.85 13.59
C VAL A 50 3.84 13.68 12.82
N GLN A 51 3.90 13.31 11.54
CA GLN A 51 2.75 13.05 10.68
C GLN A 51 2.57 11.56 10.37
N ALA A 52 1.32 11.13 10.24
CA ALA A 52 0.96 9.75 9.95
C ALA A 52 1.62 9.23 8.65
N GLY A 53 2.02 7.96 8.68
CA GLY A 53 2.67 7.27 7.56
C GLY A 53 4.17 7.51 7.42
N THR A 54 4.73 8.54 8.07
CA THR A 54 6.16 8.85 8.02
C THR A 54 7.01 7.81 8.76
N HIS A 55 8.32 7.80 8.50
CA HIS A 55 9.24 6.84 9.12
C HIS A 55 9.20 6.91 10.65
N VAL A 56 9.28 8.12 11.21
CA VAL A 56 9.20 8.33 12.67
C VAL A 56 7.86 7.87 13.21
N PHE A 57 6.74 8.17 12.53
CA PHE A 57 5.41 7.69 12.94
C PHE A 57 5.34 6.17 13.00
N ILE A 58 5.85 5.46 11.99
CA ILE A 58 5.82 3.99 11.97
C ILE A 58 6.70 3.40 13.09
N GLN A 59 7.85 4.02 13.40
CA GLN A 59 8.66 3.61 14.53
C GLN A 59 7.94 3.81 15.87
N GLU A 60 7.31 4.96 16.08
CA GLU A 60 6.50 5.22 17.27
C GLU A 60 5.32 4.25 17.38
N LEU A 61 4.62 4.01 16.26
CA LEU A 61 3.48 3.10 16.20
C LEU A 61 3.87 1.66 16.55
N LYS A 62 5.00 1.17 16.04
CA LYS A 62 5.51 -0.18 16.35
C LYS A 62 5.89 -0.36 17.82
N ASN A 63 6.31 0.70 18.49
CA ASN A 63 6.70 0.67 19.90
C ASN A 63 5.54 1.03 20.86
N ARG A 64 4.38 1.41 20.32
CA ARG A 64 3.23 1.78 21.13
C ARG A 64 2.56 0.52 21.69
N PRO A 65 2.30 0.45 23.01
CA PRO A 65 1.54 -0.65 23.58
C PRO A 65 0.05 -0.50 23.18
N PHE A 66 -0.53 -1.61 22.72
CA PHE A 66 -1.96 -1.76 22.48
C PHE A 66 -2.50 -2.91 23.32
N ARG A 67 -3.77 -2.83 23.72
CA ARG A 67 -4.48 -4.01 24.24
C ARG A 67 -4.57 -5.05 23.12
N SER A 68 -4.63 -6.32 23.50
CA SER A 68 -4.75 -7.38 22.50
C SER A 68 -6.06 -7.23 21.75
N GLY A 69 -6.03 -7.34 20.42
CA GLY A 69 -7.25 -7.44 19.62
C GLY A 69 -8.09 -8.66 19.98
N LEU A 70 -7.44 -9.71 20.53
CA LEU A 70 -8.13 -10.92 21.00
C LEU A 70 -9.10 -10.63 22.15
N ASP A 71 -8.89 -9.58 22.94
CA ASP A 71 -9.78 -9.21 24.06
C ASP A 71 -11.17 -8.77 23.58
N VAL A 72 -11.29 -8.38 22.32
CA VAL A 72 -12.54 -7.90 21.70
C VAL A 72 -12.96 -8.76 20.51
N THR A 73 -12.24 -9.83 20.22
CA THR A 73 -12.49 -10.72 19.07
C THR A 73 -13.12 -12.01 19.55
N THR A 74 -14.09 -12.53 18.81
CA THR A 74 -14.65 -13.87 19.06
C THR A 74 -14.01 -14.86 18.09
N CYS A 75 -13.26 -15.81 18.63
CA CYS A 75 -12.61 -16.86 17.84
C CYS A 75 -13.59 -18.01 17.60
N LEU A 76 -13.73 -18.43 16.34
CA LEU A 76 -14.61 -19.53 15.92
C LEU A 76 -13.87 -20.47 14.96
N SER A 77 -14.27 -21.72 14.95
CA SER A 77 -14.02 -22.62 13.82
C SER A 77 -14.99 -22.31 12.68
N ALA A 78 -14.64 -22.75 11.46
CA ALA A 78 -15.49 -22.54 10.29
C ALA A 78 -16.89 -23.15 10.43
N SER A 79 -17.00 -24.32 11.10
CA SER A 79 -18.28 -24.99 11.32
C SER A 79 -19.18 -24.31 12.35
N GLU A 80 -18.61 -23.48 13.24
CA GLU A 80 -19.36 -22.66 14.19
C GLU A 80 -19.93 -21.41 13.53
N LEU A 81 -19.29 -20.89 12.49
CA LEU A 81 -19.75 -19.72 11.74
C LEU A 81 -20.97 -20.08 10.88
N THR A 82 -22.15 -19.98 11.48
CA THR A 82 -23.44 -20.26 10.84
C THR A 82 -24.42 -19.11 11.05
N LEU A 83 -25.44 -18.99 10.20
CA LEU A 83 -26.51 -18.00 10.38
C LEU A 83 -27.18 -18.15 11.76
N ALA A 84 -27.46 -19.40 12.18
CA ALA A 84 -28.04 -19.68 13.49
C ALA A 84 -27.14 -19.22 14.66
N TYR A 85 -25.82 -19.34 14.52
CA TYR A 85 -24.89 -18.78 15.49
C TYR A 85 -25.00 -17.25 15.54
N LEU A 86 -24.94 -16.58 14.40
CA LEU A 86 -24.97 -15.10 14.31
C LEU A 86 -26.30 -14.51 14.82
N GLU A 87 -27.43 -15.16 14.49
CA GLU A 87 -28.75 -14.77 14.99
C GLU A 87 -28.85 -14.92 16.52
N LYS A 88 -28.25 -15.98 17.08
CA LYS A 88 -28.27 -16.24 18.52
C LYS A 88 -27.34 -15.30 19.30
N THR A 89 -26.15 -14.99 18.79
CA THR A 89 -25.12 -14.25 19.52
C THR A 89 -25.09 -12.75 19.21
N SER A 90 -25.78 -12.31 18.14
CA SER A 90 -25.66 -10.97 17.56
C SER A 90 -24.23 -10.68 17.07
N PHE A 91 -24.07 -10.33 15.79
CA PHE A 91 -22.75 -10.08 15.19
C PHE A 91 -22.16 -8.72 15.60
N MET A 92 -21.70 -8.62 16.85
CA MET A 92 -21.27 -7.35 17.49
C MET A 92 -19.75 -7.20 17.61
N ASN A 93 -19.02 -8.31 17.61
CA ASN A 93 -17.56 -8.34 17.73
C ASN A 93 -16.92 -8.84 16.43
N PRO A 94 -15.69 -8.41 16.09
CA PRO A 94 -14.91 -9.04 15.05
C PRO A 94 -14.81 -10.55 15.27
N LEU A 95 -14.97 -11.33 14.20
CA LEU A 95 -14.78 -12.78 14.23
C LEU A 95 -13.41 -13.12 13.66
N LEU A 96 -12.67 -13.97 14.38
CA LEU A 96 -11.42 -14.53 13.89
C LEU A 96 -11.62 -16.02 13.66
N ILE A 97 -11.45 -16.43 12.40
CA ILE A 97 -11.50 -17.82 11.99
C ILE A 97 -10.08 -18.20 11.58
N ALA A 98 -9.48 -19.15 12.30
CA ALA A 98 -8.07 -19.49 12.12
C ALA A 98 -7.81 -20.32 10.85
N ASP A 99 -8.80 -21.09 10.40
CA ASP A 99 -8.71 -21.98 9.25
C ASP A 99 -9.81 -21.65 8.23
N LYS A 100 -9.43 -21.60 6.94
CA LYS A 100 -10.37 -21.39 5.84
C LYS A 100 -11.20 -22.64 5.53
N GLU A 101 -10.73 -23.83 5.90
CA GLU A 101 -11.42 -25.08 5.60
C GLU A 101 -12.83 -25.09 6.21
N GLY A 102 -13.84 -25.34 5.37
CA GLY A 102 -15.24 -25.32 5.79
C GLY A 102 -15.95 -23.96 5.69
N LEU A 103 -15.25 -22.86 5.37
CA LEU A 103 -15.88 -21.55 5.18
C LEU A 103 -16.61 -21.38 3.85
N GLY A 104 -16.38 -22.29 2.89
CA GLY A 104 -16.81 -22.10 1.50
C GLY A 104 -16.06 -20.96 0.78
N LEU A 105 -15.00 -20.43 1.39
CA LEU A 105 -14.16 -19.39 0.81
C LEU A 105 -13.17 -20.03 -0.19
N MET A 106 -13.40 -19.74 -1.47
CA MET A 106 -12.48 -20.12 -2.54
C MET A 106 -11.40 -19.04 -2.66
N LEU A 107 -10.15 -19.45 -2.45
CA LEU A 107 -8.97 -18.60 -2.61
C LEU A 107 -8.05 -19.18 -3.68
N PRO A 108 -7.27 -18.34 -4.36
CA PRO A 108 -6.22 -18.81 -5.26
C PRO A 108 -5.18 -19.66 -4.51
N PRO A 109 -4.33 -20.39 -5.26
CA PRO A 109 -3.18 -21.09 -4.70
C PRO A 109 -2.32 -20.20 -3.79
N SER A 110 -1.71 -20.80 -2.76
CA SER A 110 -0.92 -20.06 -1.75
C SER A 110 0.38 -19.45 -2.29
N ASP A 111 0.81 -19.86 -3.48
CA ASP A 111 1.97 -19.37 -4.20
C ASP A 111 1.64 -18.25 -5.21
N LEU A 112 0.39 -17.76 -5.23
CA LEU A 112 -0.01 -16.59 -6.03
C LEU A 112 0.96 -15.43 -5.81
N SER A 113 1.56 -14.97 -6.89
CA SER A 113 2.46 -13.83 -6.93
C SER A 113 1.78 -12.57 -7.45
N VAL A 114 2.41 -11.41 -7.25
CA VAL A 114 1.96 -10.16 -7.87
C VAL A 114 2.05 -10.22 -9.40
N GLY A 115 2.96 -11.03 -9.95
CA GLY A 115 3.05 -11.29 -11.39
C GLY A 115 1.81 -12.00 -11.93
N ASP A 116 1.32 -13.02 -11.22
CA ASP A 116 0.09 -13.72 -11.60
C ASP A 116 -1.12 -12.77 -11.60
N VAL A 117 -1.18 -11.84 -10.62
CA VAL A 117 -2.22 -10.80 -10.57
C VAL A 117 -2.14 -9.86 -11.79
N VAL A 118 -0.92 -9.50 -12.22
CA VAL A 118 -0.69 -8.70 -13.45
C VAL A 118 -1.16 -9.46 -14.68
N ASP A 119 -0.79 -10.73 -14.82
CA ASP A 119 -1.17 -11.55 -15.98
C ASP A 119 -2.69 -11.75 -16.07
N PHE A 120 -3.34 -11.86 -14.90
CA PHE A 120 -4.79 -12.04 -14.77
C PHE A 120 -5.58 -10.78 -15.14
N ILE A 121 -5.25 -9.64 -14.55
CA ILE A 121 -6.00 -8.39 -14.75
C ILE A 121 -5.57 -7.72 -16.06
N GLY A 122 -4.27 -7.67 -16.30
CA GLY A 122 -3.62 -7.01 -17.42
C GLY A 122 -2.64 -5.93 -16.93
N PRO A 123 -1.48 -5.78 -17.60
CA PRO A 123 -0.40 -4.89 -17.17
C PRO A 123 -0.78 -3.41 -17.19
N ASP A 124 -1.63 -3.01 -18.14
CA ASP A 124 -2.06 -1.62 -18.34
C ASP A 124 -3.20 -1.18 -17.42
N TYR A 125 -3.71 -2.08 -16.56
CA TYR A 125 -4.79 -1.74 -15.64
C TYR A 125 -4.34 -0.66 -14.66
N LEU A 126 -5.09 0.43 -14.56
CA LEU A 126 -4.75 1.55 -13.67
C LEU A 126 -5.28 1.29 -12.27
N VAL A 127 -4.37 1.33 -11.30
CA VAL A 127 -4.67 1.17 -9.87
C VAL A 127 -4.47 2.47 -9.10
N ASP A 128 -5.33 2.68 -8.10
CA ASP A 128 -5.12 3.70 -7.07
C ASP A 128 -4.05 3.21 -6.09
N VAL A 129 -2.93 3.93 -6.05
CA VAL A 129 -1.81 3.66 -5.18
C VAL A 129 -1.70 4.77 -4.16
N ILE A 130 -1.47 4.41 -2.89
CA ILE A 130 -1.26 5.37 -1.80
C ILE A 130 0.24 5.53 -1.60
N ASP A 131 0.77 6.74 -1.77
CA ASP A 131 2.08 7.12 -1.22
C ASP A 131 1.94 7.29 0.29
N VAL A 132 2.31 6.24 1.03
CA VAL A 132 2.12 6.16 2.48
C VAL A 132 2.87 7.28 3.20
N LEU A 133 4.05 7.67 2.70
CA LEU A 133 4.86 8.70 3.34
C LEU A 133 4.26 10.10 3.20
N LYS A 134 3.46 10.33 2.15
CA LYS A 134 2.79 11.61 1.88
C LYS A 134 1.30 11.61 2.25
N GLN A 135 0.71 10.43 2.46
CA GLN A 135 -0.75 10.24 2.62
C GLN A 135 -1.54 10.76 1.42
N GLU A 136 -1.00 10.56 0.22
CA GLU A 136 -1.57 11.01 -1.05
C GLU A 136 -1.86 9.82 -1.97
N SER A 137 -2.89 9.92 -2.80
CA SER A 137 -3.20 8.94 -3.84
C SER A 137 -2.58 9.35 -5.17
N ILE A 138 -2.00 8.38 -5.88
CA ILE A 138 -1.44 8.50 -7.22
C ILE A 138 -2.03 7.38 -8.10
N LYS A 139 -1.95 7.53 -9.41
CA LYS A 139 -2.28 6.44 -10.34
C LYS A 139 -1.00 5.75 -10.81
N MET A 140 -1.04 4.42 -10.88
CA MET A 140 0.01 3.62 -11.52
C MET A 140 -0.65 2.54 -12.36
N THR A 141 0.03 2.08 -13.40
CA THR A 141 -0.33 0.80 -14.02
C THR A 141 0.00 -0.34 -13.06
N LEU A 142 -0.74 -1.44 -13.15
CA LEU A 142 -0.53 -2.62 -12.32
C LEU A 142 0.87 -3.20 -12.53
N ALA A 143 1.38 -3.17 -13.77
CA ALA A 143 2.76 -3.53 -14.09
C ALA A 143 3.79 -2.64 -13.36
N GLU A 144 3.61 -1.31 -13.37
CA GLU A 144 4.51 -0.41 -12.63
C GLU A 144 4.49 -0.67 -11.11
N PHE A 145 3.31 -0.98 -10.54
CA PHE A 145 3.22 -1.34 -9.13
C PHE A 145 3.89 -2.69 -8.84
N ALA A 146 3.72 -3.67 -9.72
CA ALA A 146 4.37 -4.97 -9.60
C ALA A 146 5.90 -4.84 -9.64
N ASP A 147 6.44 -4.09 -10.62
CA ASP A 147 7.86 -3.78 -10.74
C ASP A 147 8.40 -3.12 -9.45
N TYR A 148 7.66 -2.14 -8.92
CA TYR A 148 7.98 -1.50 -7.64
C TYR A 148 7.95 -2.52 -6.48
N TYR A 149 6.94 -3.38 -6.41
CA TYR A 149 6.73 -4.31 -5.31
C TYR A 149 7.85 -5.36 -5.24
N THR A 150 8.29 -5.86 -6.40
CA THR A 150 9.36 -6.86 -6.51
C THR A 150 10.77 -6.26 -6.47
N SER A 151 10.91 -4.93 -6.50
CA SER A 151 12.21 -4.26 -6.41
C SER A 151 12.86 -4.43 -5.03
N TYR A 152 14.15 -4.78 -5.01
CA TYR A 152 14.95 -4.85 -3.79
C TYR A 152 15.23 -3.47 -3.17
N ASN A 153 15.14 -2.40 -3.94
CA ASN A 153 15.47 -1.04 -3.49
C ASN A 153 14.26 -0.12 -3.62
N ARG A 154 13.46 -0.06 -2.55
CA ARG A 154 12.26 0.78 -2.47
C ARG A 154 12.58 2.04 -1.67
N THR A 155 12.60 3.18 -2.35
CA THR A 155 12.84 4.51 -1.75
C THR A 155 11.55 5.20 -1.28
N LYS A 156 10.39 4.70 -1.72
CA LYS A 156 9.04 5.11 -1.32
C LYS A 156 8.29 3.92 -0.75
N VAL A 157 7.19 4.19 -0.04
CA VAL A 157 6.30 3.16 0.49
C VAL A 157 4.94 3.33 -0.17
N PHE A 158 4.66 2.48 -1.14
CA PHE A 158 3.37 2.41 -1.82
C PHE A 158 2.51 1.28 -1.29
N ASN A 159 1.20 1.52 -1.30
CA ASN A 159 0.19 0.55 -0.87
C ASN A 159 -1.01 0.58 -1.83
N VAL A 160 -1.59 -0.57 -2.13
CA VAL A 160 -2.81 -0.71 -2.93
C VAL A 160 -3.84 -1.41 -2.05
N VAL A 161 -5.01 -0.79 -1.87
CA VAL A 161 -6.11 -1.31 -1.02
C VAL A 161 -7.44 -1.41 -1.74
N SER A 162 -7.56 -0.86 -2.95
CA SER A 162 -8.81 -0.73 -3.69
C SER A 162 -8.76 -1.39 -5.07
N LEU A 163 -8.05 -2.51 -5.17
CA LEU A 163 -8.07 -3.35 -6.37
C LEU A 163 -9.31 -4.25 -6.33
N GLU A 164 -10.39 -3.74 -6.89
CA GLU A 164 -11.60 -4.50 -7.18
C GLU A 164 -11.41 -5.26 -8.50
N PHE A 165 -11.80 -6.54 -8.55
CA PHE A 165 -11.52 -7.42 -9.69
C PHE A 165 -12.72 -8.28 -10.13
N SER A 166 -13.93 -8.05 -9.63
CA SER A 166 -15.12 -8.82 -10.04
C SER A 166 -15.49 -8.63 -11.50
N ASP A 167 -15.22 -7.45 -12.07
CA ASP A 167 -15.44 -7.14 -13.49
C ASP A 167 -14.23 -7.48 -14.38
N THR A 168 -13.20 -8.14 -13.84
CA THR A 168 -12.04 -8.57 -14.62
C THR A 168 -12.30 -9.91 -15.31
N ARG A 169 -11.48 -10.26 -16.31
CA ARG A 169 -11.75 -11.31 -17.31
C ARG A 169 -11.92 -12.75 -16.79
N TYR A 170 -11.93 -12.98 -15.49
CA TYR A 170 -11.96 -14.32 -14.91
C TYR A 170 -13.04 -14.42 -13.83
N GLU A 171 -14.10 -15.15 -14.17
CA GLU A 171 -14.95 -15.82 -13.19
C GLU A 171 -14.34 -17.23 -12.94
N PRO A 172 -14.03 -17.61 -11.69
CA PRO A 172 -13.58 -18.96 -11.36
C PRO A 172 -14.63 -20.04 -11.67
#